data_AF-A0A1G7J2X4-F1
#
_entry.id   AF-A0A1G7J2X4-F1
#
_cell.length_a   1.000
_cell.length_b   1.000
_cell.length_c   1.000
_cell.angle_alpha   90.00
_cell.angle_beta   90.00
_cell.angle_gamma   90.00
#
_symmetry.space_group_name_H-M   'P 1'
#
loop_
_entity.id
_entity.type
_entity.pdbx_description
1 polymer ?
#
loop_
_entity_poly.entity_id
_entity_poly.type
_entity_poly.pdbx_seq_one_letter_code
_entity_poly.pdbx_strand_id
1 'polypeptide(L)'
;MNAEEIDKIIEEAQSADKKLGKSSKKEFPTEKVRAVLNALFIIAAVATVVVYFMKPDDKALFYMIGFGALGIKIVEFIIRFTL
;
A
#
# COMPACT_ATOMS: atom_id res chain seq x y z
N MET A 1 35.31 8.12 -37.18
CA MET A 1 34.02 7.80 -36.55
C MET A 1 32.96 8.58 -37.30
N ASN A 2 32.01 7.88 -37.91
CA ASN A 2 30.95 8.50 -38.71
C ASN A 2 29.77 8.84 -37.78
N ALA A 3 29.12 9.99 -37.97
CA ALA A 3 28.02 10.43 -37.09
C ALA A 3 26.89 9.39 -37.00
N GLU A 4 26.68 8.65 -38.09
CA GLU A 4 25.70 7.57 -38.19
C GLU A 4 25.97 6.39 -37.24
N GLU A 5 27.23 6.10 -36.92
CA GLU A 5 27.58 5.05 -35.95
C GLU A 5 27.26 5.49 -34.52
N ILE A 6 27.41 6.78 -34.23
CA ILE A 6 27.13 7.37 -32.91
C ILE A 6 25.62 7.36 -32.65
N ASP A 7 24.83 7.81 -33.62
CA ASP A 7 23.36 7.83 -33.50
C ASP A 7 22.79 6.42 -33.31
N LYS A 8 23.34 5.43 -34.02
CA LYS A 8 22.93 4.03 -33.91
C LYS A 8 23.21 3.43 -32.52
N ILE A 9 24.35 3.77 -31.92
CA ILE A 9 24.71 3.35 -30.55
C ILE A 9 23.79 4.02 -29.52
N ILE A 10 23.45 5.29 -29.71
CA ILE A 10 22.52 6.01 -28.83
C ILE A 10 21.12 5.40 -28.91
N GLU A 11 20.65 5.07 -30.11
CA GLU A 11 19.34 4.44 -30.33
C GLU A 11 19.29 3.01 -29.75
N GLU A 12 20.36 2.24 -29.89
CA GLU A 12 20.50 0.91 -29.29
C GLU A 12 20.54 0.99 -27.74
N ALA A 13 21.23 1.97 -27.18
CA ALA A 13 21.25 2.21 -25.73
C ALA A 13 19.86 2.63 -25.20
N GLN A 14 19.16 3.53 -25.91
CA GLN A 14 17.82 3.98 -25.52
C GLN A 14 16.77 2.88 -25.63
N SER A 15 16.87 2.02 -26.64
CA SER A 15 15.96 0.89 -26.84
C SER A 15 16.24 -0.26 -25.86
N ALA A 16 17.49 -0.46 -25.45
CA ALA A 16 17.85 -1.37 -24.37
C ALA A 16 17.35 -0.87 -23.00
N ASP A 17 17.51 0.42 -22.71
CA ASP A 17 17.07 1.02 -21.45
C ASP A 17 15.55 1.03 -21.31
N LYS A 18 14.81 1.32 -22.39
CA LYS A 18 13.34 1.14 -22.44
C LYS A 18 12.89 -0.31 -22.22
N LYS A 19 13.69 -1.30 -22.62
CA LYS A 19 13.38 -2.73 -22.40
C LYS A 19 13.69 -3.16 -20.96
N LEU A 20 14.75 -2.64 -20.33
CA LEU A 20 15.06 -2.86 -18.91
C LEU A 20 14.09 -2.15 -17.96
N GLY A 21 13.68 -0.91 -18.28
CA GLY A 21 12.69 -0.15 -17.51
C GLY A 21 11.28 -0.75 -17.58
N LYS A 22 11.02 -1.59 -18.59
CA LYS A 22 9.78 -2.37 -18.75
C LYS A 22 9.91 -3.81 -18.21
N SER A 23 10.85 -4.04 -17.29
CA SER A 23 10.79 -5.21 -16.43
C SER A 23 9.63 -5.03 -15.47
N SER A 24 8.50 -5.66 -15.80
CA SER A 24 7.46 -6.17 -14.91
C SER A 24 7.69 -5.94 -13.40
N LYS A 25 7.66 -4.69 -12.93
CA LYS A 25 7.18 -4.40 -11.58
C LYS A 25 5.72 -4.77 -11.68
N LYS A 26 5.38 -5.95 -11.18
CA LYS A 26 4.00 -6.28 -10.84
C LYS A 26 3.65 -5.28 -9.74
N GLU A 27 3.32 -4.06 -10.13
CA GLU A 27 2.65 -3.10 -9.28
C GLU A 27 1.34 -3.78 -8.95
N PHE A 28 1.33 -4.54 -7.85
CA PHE A 28 0.12 -4.71 -7.10
C PHE A 28 -0.44 -3.30 -6.98
N PRO A 29 -1.71 -3.05 -7.34
CA PRO A 29 -2.27 -1.71 -7.28
C PRO A 29 -2.32 -1.31 -5.80
N THR A 30 -1.21 -0.80 -5.29
CA THR A 30 -0.96 -0.41 -3.91
C THR A 30 -1.92 0.69 -3.53
N GLU A 31 -2.34 1.51 -4.49
CA GLU A 31 -3.42 2.48 -4.33
C GLU A 31 -4.74 1.81 -3.93
N LYS A 32 -5.12 0.70 -4.58
CA LYS A 32 -6.35 -0.03 -4.26
C LYS A 32 -6.24 -0.73 -2.90
N VAL A 33 -5.10 -1.35 -2.60
CA VAL A 33 -4.85 -1.97 -1.30
C VAL A 33 -4.89 -0.93 -0.18
N ARG A 34 -4.25 0.23 -0.38
CA ARG A 34 -4.29 1.37 0.56
C ARG A 34 -5.71 1.87 0.79
N ALA A 35 -6.51 2.03 -0.27
CA ALA A 35 -7.89 2.47 -0.16
C ALA A 35 -8.77 1.48 0.62
N VAL A 36 -8.65 0.18 0.33
CA VAL A 36 -9.43 -0.88 1.01
C VAL A 36 -9.02 -1.00 2.47
N LEU A 37 -7.72 -1.00 2.78
CA LEU A 37 -7.24 -1.06 4.17
C LEU A 37 -7.69 0.17 4.99
N ASN A 38 -7.64 1.37 4.41
CA ASN A 38 -8.10 2.58 5.08
C ASN A 38 -9.62 2.54 5.35
N ALA A 39 -10.41 2.05 4.38
CA ALA A 39 -11.85 1.88 4.56
C ALA A 39 -12.17 0.86 5.68
N LEU A 40 -11.47 -0.28 5.70
CA LEU A 40 -11.59 -1.28 6.76
C LEU A 40 -11.22 -0.70 8.14
N PHE A 41 -10.17 0.12 8.21
CA PHE A 41 -9.77 0.77 9.45
C PHE A 41 -10.86 1.73 9.97
N ILE A 42 -11.45 2.56 9.11
CA ILE A 42 -12.51 3.49 9.53
C ILE A 42 -13.71 2.69 10.08
N ILE A 43 -14.11 1.60 9.42
CA ILE A 43 -15.21 0.75 9.88
C ILE A 43 -14.88 0.13 11.25
N ALA A 44 -13.66 -0.41 11.42
CA ALA A 44 -13.23 -1.00 12.69
C ALA A 44 -13.12 0.03 13.82
N ALA A 45 -12.67 1.24 13.52
CA ALA A 45 -12.61 2.34 14.48
C ALA A 45 -14.02 2.74 14.95
N VAL A 46 -14.96 2.90 14.03
CA VAL A 46 -16.37 3.19 14.36
C VAL A 46 -16.96 2.04 15.17
N ALA A 47 -16.72 0.78 14.78
CA ALA A 47 -17.20 -0.38 15.53
C ALA A 47 -16.66 -0.40 16.97
N THR A 48 -15.39 -0.07 17.17
CA THR A 48 -14.76 0.01 18.51
C THR A 48 -15.43 1.08 19.37
N VAL A 49 -15.71 2.25 18.80
CA VAL A 49 -16.43 3.34 19.48
C VAL A 49 -17.86 2.90 19.83
N VAL A 50 -18.57 2.24 18.90
CA VAL A 50 -19.94 1.75 19.16
C VAL A 50 -19.96 0.69 20.25
N VAL A 51 -19.03 -0.27 20.22
CA VAL A 51 -18.91 -1.34 21.24
C VAL A 51 -18.62 -0.75 22.61
N TYR A 52 -17.81 0.30 22.70
CA TYR A 52 -17.54 1.01 23.96
C TYR A 52 -18.82 1.55 24.60
N PHE A 53 -19.73 2.13 23.81
CA PHE A 53 -20.99 2.69 24.32
C PHE A 53 -22.08 1.63 24.54
N MET A 54 -22.17 0.59 23.69
CA MET A 54 -23.23 -0.43 23.81
C MET A 54 -22.96 -1.47 24.89
N LYS A 55 -21.69 -1.82 25.14
CA LYS A 55 -21.30 -2.86 26.09
C LYS A 55 -20.19 -2.36 27.04
N PRO A 56 -20.52 -1.43 27.96
CA PRO A 56 -19.53 -0.88 28.88
C PRO A 56 -18.96 -1.91 29.88
N ASP A 57 -19.72 -2.96 30.20
CA ASP A 57 -19.31 -4.03 31.12
C ASP A 57 -18.35 -5.04 30.45
N ASP A 58 -18.45 -5.22 29.13
CA ASP A 58 -17.71 -6.22 28.37
C ASP A 58 -16.42 -5.62 27.80
N LYS A 59 -15.55 -5.11 28.68
CA LYS A 59 -14.30 -4.43 28.28
C LYS A 59 -13.34 -5.33 27.50
N ALA A 60 -13.42 -6.64 27.69
CA ALA A 60 -12.64 -7.61 26.94
C ALA A 60 -12.94 -7.56 25.42
N LEU A 61 -14.21 -7.43 25.04
CA LEU A 61 -14.63 -7.28 23.65
C LEU A 61 -14.14 -5.96 23.06
N PHE A 62 -14.26 -4.87 23.83
CA PHE A 62 -13.73 -3.56 23.45
C PHE A 62 -12.21 -3.62 23.20
N TYR A 63 -11.44 -4.23 24.10
CA TYR A 63 -10.00 -4.35 23.92
C TYR A 63 -9.65 -5.27 22.75
N MET A 64 -10.33 -6.40 22.57
CA MET A 64 -10.02 -7.32 21.47
C MET A 64 -10.23 -6.66 20.09
N ILE A 65 -11.37 -5.98 19.91
CA ILE A 65 -11.70 -5.27 18.67
C ILE A 65 -10.82 -4.03 18.51
N GLY A 66 -10.57 -3.29 19.59
CA GLY A 66 -9.74 -2.09 19.60
C GLY A 66 -8.27 -2.36 19.29
N PHE A 67 -7.66 -3.36 19.93
CA PHE A 67 -6.29 -3.79 19.63
C PHE A 67 -6.17 -4.37 18.22
N GLY A 68 -7.19 -5.11 17.75
CA GLY A 68 -7.26 -5.58 16.36
C GLY A 68 -7.27 -4.43 15.35
N ALA A 69 -8.11 -3.41 15.60
CA ALA A 69 -8.16 -2.20 14.79
C ALA A 69 -6.84 -1.42 14.81
N LEU A 70 -6.20 -1.32 15.98
CA LEU A 70 -4.89 -0.69 16.13
C LEU A 70 -3.81 -1.44 15.34
N GLY A 71 -3.81 -2.78 15.38
CA GLY A 71 -2.88 -3.61 14.61
C GLY A 71 -3.04 -3.41 13.11
N ILE A 72 -4.28 -3.41 12.60
CA ILE A 72 -4.58 -3.11 11.20
C ILE A 72 -4.08 -1.70 10.82
N LYS A 73 -4.22 -0.72 11.73
CA LYS A 73 -3.73 0.65 11.50
C LYS A 73 -2.21 0.72 11.36
N ILE A 74 -1.49 -0.01 12.20
CA ILE A 74 -0.02 -0.07 12.15
C ILE A 74 0.43 -0.72 10.84
N VAL A 75 -0.23 -1.81 10.42
CA VAL A 75 0.06 -2.47 9.14
C VAL A 75 -0.24 -1.55 7.94
N GLU A 76 -1.37 -0.83 7.96
CA GLU A 76 -1.68 0.21 6.96
C GLU A 76 -0.58 1.29 6.91
N PHE A 77 -0.10 1.74 8.08
CA PHE A 77 0.95 2.75 8.19
C PHE A 77 2.28 2.26 7.60
N ILE A 78 2.70 1.03 7.91
CA ILE A 78 3.92 0.44 7.33
C ILE A 78 3.79 0.35 5.80
N ILE A 79 2.66 -0.16 5.29
CA ILE A 79 2.44 -0.25 3.84
C ILE A 79 2.43 1.13 3.18
N ARG A 80 1.89 2.17 3.84
CA ARG A 80 1.88 3.54 3.33
C ARG A 80 3.28 4.16 3.25
N PHE A 81 4.13 3.92 4.24
CA PHE A 81 5.43 4.59 4.36
C PHE A 81 6.59 3.77 3.77
N THR A 82 6.43 2.46 3.59
CA THR A 82 7.46 1.58 3.02
C THR A 82 7.28 1.31 1.52
N LEU A 83 6.09 1.56 0.96
CA LEU A 83 5.71 1.17 -0.40
C LEU A 83 5.00 2.29 -1.19
#